data_AF-A0A949MNM0-F1
#
_entry.id   AF-A0A949MNM0-F1
#
_cell.length_a   1.000
_cell.length_b   1.000
_cell.length_c   1.000
_cell.angle_alpha   90.00
_cell.angle_beta   90.00
_cell.angle_gamma   90.00
#
_symmetry.space_group_name_H-M   'P 1'
#
loop_
_entity.id
_entity.type
_entity.pdbx_description
1 polymer ?
#
loop_
_entity_poly.entity_id
_entity_poly.type
_entity_poly.pdbx_seq_one_letter_code
_entity_poly.pdbx_strand_id
1 'polypeptide(L)'
;MSKKEEPKQVFLGGACGLTTWRKDIAIPLFEAAGVTYHNPQMPLGAWKEDDQFDEMRRKDECLVQLFVMNGDTRGVASVAEVAYLIGARKAVSIVLEDVKPGSEIYGAKIDSVEADDLNRGRIYVRAMADRHGVPVYTDIAEGTKDCIRLVKSLEKSLTLSQIEKALADVNYKDCSFNTEEVAGGFHLWITGIEDDTYSGQRELQQGRKWFVSQHCKKSDVIRTAFKAVSTWAEHEAREAFQYKDVRVFSPHLNVDQLVSQEKKTHTLEEKPDSKSSAQPCSV
;
A
#
# COMPACT_ATOMS: atom_id res chain seq x y z
N MET A 1 -13.40 20.76 19.33
CA MET A 1 -12.84 19.56 18.68
C MET A 1 -13.58 19.38 17.36
N SER A 2 -12.89 19.57 16.23
CA SER A 2 -13.50 19.34 14.91
C SER A 2 -13.85 17.86 14.77
N LYS A 3 -15.07 17.55 14.35
CA LYS A 3 -15.56 16.18 14.15
C LYS A 3 -14.75 15.61 12.99
N LYS A 4 -13.82 14.68 13.26
CA LYS A 4 -12.97 14.06 12.24
C LYS A 4 -13.91 13.32 11.27
N GLU A 5 -13.98 13.79 10.02
CA GLU A 5 -14.87 13.21 9.03
C GLU A 5 -14.46 11.76 8.75
N GLU A 6 -15.43 10.85 8.66
CA GLU A 6 -15.14 9.46 8.35
C GLU A 6 -14.61 9.32 6.91
N PRO A 7 -13.59 8.47 6.68
CA PRO A 7 -13.07 8.19 5.33
C PRO A 7 -14.18 7.76 4.39
N LYS A 8 -14.19 8.33 3.18
CA LYS A 8 -15.14 7.96 2.13
C LYS A 8 -14.63 6.73 1.38
N GLN A 9 -15.53 5.98 0.74
CA GLN A 9 -15.15 4.79 -0.01
C GLN A 9 -14.58 5.11 -1.39
N VAL A 10 -15.06 6.17 -2.04
CA VAL A 10 -14.66 6.53 -3.41
C VAL A 10 -14.10 7.95 -3.50
N PHE A 11 -12.97 8.12 -4.18
CA PHE A 11 -12.50 9.44 -4.60
C PHE A 11 -12.93 9.75 -6.04
N LEU A 12 -13.49 10.95 -6.29
CA LEU A 12 -13.98 11.36 -7.62
C LEU A 12 -12.96 12.24 -8.36
N GLY A 13 -11.98 11.60 -9.01
CA GLY A 13 -10.91 12.25 -9.76
C GLY A 13 -11.22 12.54 -11.22
N GLY A 14 -10.35 13.31 -11.88
CA GLY A 14 -10.46 13.67 -13.29
C GLY A 14 -11.17 15.00 -13.54
N ALA A 15 -11.70 15.16 -14.76
CA ALA A 15 -12.23 16.38 -15.35
C ALA A 15 -13.00 17.23 -14.33
N CYS A 16 -12.44 18.40 -14.00
CA CYS A 16 -12.92 19.32 -12.97
C CYS A 16 -13.29 20.68 -13.62
N GLY A 17 -13.61 21.69 -12.81
CA GLY A 17 -14.01 23.01 -13.27
C GLY A 17 -15.53 23.11 -13.43
N LEU A 18 -16.01 23.34 -14.66
CA LEU A 18 -17.44 23.51 -14.97
C LEU A 18 -18.16 22.22 -15.35
N THR A 19 -17.47 21.08 -15.28
CA THR A 19 -18.06 19.78 -15.60
C THR A 19 -19.10 19.37 -14.56
N THR A 20 -20.17 18.70 -15.01
CA THR A 20 -21.30 18.33 -14.13
C THR A 20 -21.45 16.82 -13.93
N TRP A 21 -20.60 15.99 -14.56
CA TRP A 21 -20.70 14.53 -14.50
C TRP A 21 -20.76 13.96 -13.08
N ARG A 22 -20.10 14.61 -12.11
CA ARG A 22 -20.18 14.23 -10.70
C ARG A 22 -21.61 14.37 -10.20
N LYS A 23 -22.20 15.56 -10.35
CA LYS A 23 -23.55 15.90 -9.89
C LYS A 23 -24.63 15.14 -10.66
N ASP A 24 -24.49 15.06 -11.98
CA ASP A 24 -25.57 14.63 -12.86
C ASP A 24 -25.63 13.11 -13.03
N ILE A 25 -24.50 12.42 -12.87
CA ILE A 25 -24.39 10.98 -13.16
C ILE A 25 -23.82 10.21 -11.97
N ALA A 26 -22.59 10.52 -11.56
CA ALA A 26 -21.85 9.65 -10.64
C ALA A 26 -22.42 9.65 -9.21
N ILE A 27 -22.67 10.83 -8.65
CA ILE A 27 -23.21 11.00 -7.30
C ILE A 27 -24.58 10.31 -7.14
N PRO A 28 -25.58 10.54 -8.01
CA PRO A 28 -26.86 9.84 -7.91
C PRO A 28 -26.73 8.31 -7.91
N LEU A 29 -25.81 7.76 -8.71
CA LEU A 29 -25.55 6.32 -8.75
C LEU A 29 -24.89 5.81 -7.45
N PHE A 30 -23.94 6.56 -6.89
CA PHE A 30 -23.33 6.21 -5.60
C PHE A 30 -24.33 6.28 -4.44
N GLU A 31 -25.14 7.35 -4.37
CA GLU A 31 -26.19 7.53 -3.37
C GLU A 31 -27.22 6.39 -3.45
N ALA A 32 -27.69 6.04 -4.65
CA ALA A 32 -28.62 4.93 -4.86
C ALA A 32 -28.02 3.57 -4.46
N ALA A 33 -26.69 3.42 -4.54
CA ALA A 33 -25.99 2.21 -4.14
C ALA A 33 -25.54 2.19 -2.66
N GLY A 34 -25.78 3.27 -1.90
CA GLY A 34 -25.31 3.42 -0.52
C GLY A 34 -23.79 3.56 -0.39
N VAL A 35 -23.09 3.98 -1.45
CA VAL A 35 -21.63 4.13 -1.47
C VAL A 35 -21.25 5.57 -1.14
N THR A 36 -20.36 5.75 -0.17
CA THR A 36 -19.86 7.08 0.22
C THR A 36 -18.74 7.55 -0.71
N TYR A 37 -18.71 8.85 -0.99
CA TYR A 37 -17.75 9.44 -1.93
C TYR A 37 -17.16 10.75 -1.41
N HIS A 38 -15.95 11.07 -1.87
CA HIS A 38 -15.32 12.36 -1.73
C HIS A 38 -15.31 13.08 -3.09
N ASN A 39 -15.96 14.24 -3.15
CA ASN A 39 -15.95 15.12 -4.31
C ASN A 39 -14.91 16.25 -4.09
N PRO A 40 -13.78 16.24 -4.82
CA PRO A 40 -12.74 17.28 -4.70
C PRO A 40 -13.08 18.56 -5.48
N GLN A 41 -14.18 18.59 -6.26
CA GLN A 41 -14.53 19.75 -7.08
C GLN A 41 -14.90 20.95 -6.20
N MET A 42 -14.05 21.97 -6.24
CA MET A 42 -14.27 23.24 -5.55
C MET A 42 -14.83 24.31 -6.50
N PRO A 43 -15.50 25.35 -5.97
CA PRO A 43 -15.89 26.51 -6.76
C PRO A 43 -14.68 27.17 -7.45
N LEU A 44 -14.93 27.84 -8.57
CA LEU A 44 -13.89 28.50 -9.34
C LEU A 44 -13.13 29.52 -8.47
N GLY A 45 -11.80 29.37 -8.41
CA GLY A 45 -10.93 30.25 -7.62
C GLY A 45 -10.87 29.96 -6.12
N ALA A 46 -11.57 28.93 -5.63
CA ALA A 46 -11.54 28.56 -4.21
C ALA A 46 -10.32 27.69 -3.83
N TRP A 47 -9.63 27.11 -4.82
CA TRP A 47 -8.48 26.23 -4.61
C TRP A 47 -7.24 26.98 -4.12
N LYS A 48 -6.53 26.39 -3.16
CA LYS A 48 -5.27 26.85 -2.57
C LYS A 48 -4.25 25.72 -2.57
N GLU A 49 -2.96 26.06 -2.45
CA GLU A 49 -1.87 25.06 -2.41
C GLU A 49 -2.05 24.03 -1.29
N ASP A 50 -2.53 24.45 -0.11
CA ASP A 50 -2.79 23.55 1.01
C ASP A 50 -3.86 22.48 0.70
N ASP A 51 -4.79 22.76 -0.22
CA ASP A 51 -5.82 21.81 -0.63
C ASP A 51 -5.23 20.62 -1.40
N GLN A 52 -4.02 20.75 -1.96
CA GLN A 52 -3.32 19.66 -2.61
C GLN A 52 -3.02 18.51 -1.63
N PHE A 53 -2.50 18.84 -0.43
CA PHE A 53 -2.19 17.83 0.58
C PHE A 53 -3.45 17.16 1.12
N ASP A 54 -4.53 17.94 1.22
CA ASP A 54 -5.84 17.46 1.63
C ASP A 54 -6.43 16.46 0.63
N GLU A 55 -6.29 16.76 -0.66
CA GLU A 55 -6.71 15.91 -1.77
C GLU A 55 -5.88 14.62 -1.85
N MET A 56 -4.55 14.72 -1.72
CA MET A 56 -3.65 13.56 -1.68
C MET A 56 -4.03 12.61 -0.55
N ARG A 57 -4.22 13.14 0.66
CA ARG A 57 -4.64 12.34 1.82
C ARG A 57 -5.97 11.64 1.55
N ARG A 58 -6.95 12.32 0.96
CA ARG A 58 -8.26 11.74 0.65
C ARG A 58 -8.20 10.66 -0.42
N LYS A 59 -7.31 10.79 -1.42
CA LYS A 59 -7.06 9.73 -2.41
C LYS A 59 -6.52 8.46 -1.75
N ASP A 60 -5.60 8.63 -0.81
CA ASP A 60 -5.00 7.51 -0.07
C ASP A 60 -5.96 6.85 0.93
N GLU A 61 -6.90 7.62 1.49
CA GLU A 61 -7.91 7.13 2.43
C GLU A 61 -9.07 6.36 1.76
N CYS A 62 -9.35 6.63 0.48
CA CYS A 62 -10.44 5.98 -0.25
C CYS A 62 -10.08 4.55 -0.68
N LEU A 63 -11.08 3.66 -0.72
CA LEU A 63 -10.92 2.27 -1.17
C LEU A 63 -10.72 2.19 -2.69
N VAL A 64 -11.46 3.01 -3.44
CA VAL A 64 -11.48 3.01 -4.90
C VAL A 64 -11.41 4.45 -5.42
N GLN A 65 -10.80 4.65 -6.58
CA GLN A 65 -10.81 5.95 -7.27
C GLN A 65 -11.57 5.82 -8.58
N LEU A 66 -12.51 6.73 -8.84
CA LEU A 66 -13.15 6.90 -10.16
C LEU A 66 -12.46 8.07 -10.86
N PHE A 67 -11.86 7.83 -12.03
CA PHE A 67 -11.22 8.87 -12.83
C PHE A 67 -11.95 9.05 -14.15
N VAL A 68 -12.52 10.24 -14.37
CA VAL A 68 -13.19 10.61 -15.63
C VAL A 68 -12.30 11.57 -16.43
N MET A 69 -11.84 11.14 -17.60
CA MET A 69 -11.02 11.91 -18.54
C MET A 69 -11.72 11.98 -19.89
N ASN A 70 -12.63 12.94 -20.04
CA ASN A 70 -13.36 13.19 -21.29
C ASN A 70 -12.81 14.43 -22.02
N GLY A 71 -13.52 14.85 -23.08
CA GLY A 71 -13.17 16.02 -23.88
C GLY A 71 -13.40 17.38 -23.21
N ASP A 72 -13.96 17.43 -21.99
CA ASP A 72 -14.28 18.70 -21.31
C ASP A 72 -13.03 19.40 -20.75
N THR A 73 -11.92 18.66 -20.59
CA THR A 73 -10.64 19.19 -20.12
C THR A 73 -9.48 18.58 -20.92
N ARG A 74 -8.32 19.26 -20.91
CA ARG A 74 -7.10 18.70 -21.52
C ARG A 74 -6.64 17.40 -20.83
N GLY A 75 -6.88 17.29 -19.52
CA GLY A 75 -6.70 16.04 -18.76
C GLY A 75 -5.24 15.60 -18.54
N VAL A 76 -4.26 16.48 -18.75
CA VAL A 76 -2.83 16.12 -18.70
C VAL A 76 -2.41 15.61 -17.31
N ALA A 77 -2.81 16.29 -16.23
CA ALA A 77 -2.53 15.84 -14.86
C ALA A 77 -3.20 14.48 -14.58
N SER A 78 -4.46 14.33 -14.99
CA SER A 78 -5.23 13.09 -14.77
C SER A 78 -4.61 11.88 -15.48
N VAL A 79 -4.00 12.06 -16.66
CA VAL A 79 -3.24 11.00 -17.33
C VAL A 79 -2.09 10.50 -16.44
N ALA A 80 -1.32 11.40 -15.83
CA ALA A 80 -0.21 11.03 -14.94
C ALA A 80 -0.71 10.35 -13.66
N GLU A 81 -1.80 10.86 -13.09
CA GLU A 81 -2.42 10.28 -11.89
C GLU A 81 -2.92 8.86 -12.16
N VAL A 82 -3.67 8.64 -13.24
CA VAL A 82 -4.18 7.31 -13.59
C VAL A 82 -3.04 6.34 -13.87
N ALA A 83 -1.98 6.78 -14.57
CA ALA A 83 -0.80 5.94 -14.77
C ALA A 83 -0.15 5.53 -13.44
N TYR A 84 -0.03 6.46 -12.49
CA TYR A 84 0.46 6.15 -11.14
C TYR A 84 -0.44 5.13 -10.43
N LEU A 85 -1.77 5.32 -10.46
CA LEU A 85 -2.73 4.41 -9.80
C LEU A 85 -2.65 2.98 -10.37
N ILE A 86 -2.57 2.84 -11.69
CA ILE A 86 -2.40 1.54 -12.34
C ILE A 86 -1.07 0.89 -11.93
N GLY A 87 0.01 1.68 -11.90
CA GLY A 87 1.35 1.23 -11.53
C GLY A 87 1.43 0.79 -10.06
N ALA A 88 0.81 1.56 -9.18
CA ALA A 88 0.70 1.28 -7.75
C ALA A 88 -0.34 0.19 -7.42
N ARG A 89 -1.02 -0.38 -8.42
CA ARG A 89 -2.07 -1.40 -8.26
C ARG A 89 -3.22 -0.95 -7.36
N LYS A 90 -3.49 0.36 -7.32
CA LYS A 90 -4.64 0.92 -6.62
C LYS A 90 -5.92 0.53 -7.35
N ALA A 91 -7.00 0.31 -6.60
CA ALA A 91 -8.30 0.03 -7.20
C ALA A 91 -8.83 1.30 -7.89
N VAL A 92 -8.87 1.28 -9.22
CA VAL A 92 -9.27 2.43 -10.03
C VAL A 92 -10.27 1.98 -11.10
N SER A 93 -11.33 2.76 -11.28
CA SER A 93 -12.23 2.69 -12.42
C SER A 93 -11.98 3.89 -13.32
N ILE A 94 -11.75 3.65 -14.60
CA ILE A 94 -11.28 4.67 -15.55
C ILE A 94 -12.33 4.87 -16.62
N VAL A 95 -12.81 6.11 -16.76
CA VAL A 95 -13.59 6.56 -17.92
C VAL A 95 -12.69 7.46 -18.74
N LEU A 96 -12.43 7.11 -19.99
CA LEU A 96 -11.47 7.83 -20.82
C LEU A 96 -11.97 7.92 -22.27
N GLU A 97 -12.06 9.16 -22.75
CA GLU A 97 -12.35 9.50 -24.14
C GLU A 97 -11.21 10.33 -24.74
N ASP A 98 -11.05 10.25 -26.07
CA ASP A 98 -10.10 11.07 -26.80
C ASP A 98 -10.61 12.50 -26.95
N VAL A 99 -9.68 13.47 -26.90
CA VAL A 99 -9.96 14.86 -27.24
C VAL A 99 -10.09 14.96 -28.76
N LYS A 100 -11.22 15.46 -29.25
CA LYS A 100 -11.47 15.58 -30.70
C LYS A 100 -10.93 16.92 -31.21
N PRO A 101 -10.27 16.95 -32.39
CA PRO A 101 -9.96 18.21 -33.07
C PRO A 101 -11.22 19.08 -33.24
N GLY A 102 -11.08 20.38 -33.02
CA GLY A 102 -12.19 21.34 -33.07
C GLY A 102 -13.02 21.43 -31.79
N SER A 103 -12.74 20.62 -30.77
CA SER A 103 -13.37 20.77 -29.44
C SER A 103 -13.04 22.13 -28.84
N GLU A 104 -13.92 22.65 -28.00
CA GLU A 104 -13.70 23.88 -27.24
C GLU A 104 -13.46 23.54 -25.77
N ILE A 105 -12.27 23.86 -25.27
CA ILE A 105 -11.87 23.58 -23.88
C ILE A 105 -11.42 24.89 -23.25
N TYR A 106 -12.13 25.32 -22.20
CA TYR A 106 -11.88 26.59 -21.50
C TYR A 106 -11.83 27.81 -22.45
N GLY A 107 -12.72 27.85 -23.45
CA GLY A 107 -12.80 28.95 -24.43
C GLY A 107 -11.74 28.92 -25.53
N ALA A 108 -10.90 27.89 -25.59
CA ALA A 108 -9.91 27.69 -26.65
C ALA A 108 -10.31 26.53 -27.56
N LYS A 109 -10.22 26.74 -28.88
CA LYS A 109 -10.37 25.66 -29.87
C LYS A 109 -9.11 24.81 -29.90
N ILE A 110 -9.30 23.50 -29.81
CA ILE A 110 -8.22 22.52 -29.90
C ILE A 110 -7.96 22.21 -31.38
N ASP A 111 -6.74 22.42 -31.86
CA ASP A 111 -6.36 22.03 -33.22
C ASP A 111 -6.01 20.54 -33.30
N SER A 112 -5.74 20.03 -34.51
CA SER A 112 -5.39 18.61 -34.71
C SER A 112 -4.08 18.22 -34.05
N VAL A 113 -3.10 19.13 -34.01
CA VAL A 113 -1.75 18.85 -33.46
C VAL A 113 -1.84 18.74 -31.93
N GLU A 114 -2.57 19.67 -31.30
CA GLU A 114 -2.83 19.64 -29.86
C GLU A 114 -3.67 18.42 -29.47
N ALA A 115 -4.71 18.09 -30.23
CA ALA A 115 -5.50 16.87 -29.99
C ALA A 115 -4.63 15.61 -30.03
N ASP A 116 -3.76 15.47 -31.04
CA ASP A 116 -2.84 14.34 -31.15
C ASP A 116 -1.84 14.27 -29.98
N ASP A 117 -1.33 15.42 -29.51
CA ASP A 117 -0.47 15.48 -28.31
C ASP A 117 -1.21 15.04 -27.04
N LEU A 118 -2.42 15.56 -26.81
CA LEU A 118 -3.24 15.20 -25.66
C LEU A 118 -3.66 13.71 -25.67
N ASN A 119 -3.86 13.14 -26.86
CA ASN A 119 -4.28 11.75 -27.01
C ASN A 119 -3.11 10.75 -26.90
N ARG A 120 -1.85 11.17 -27.09
CA ARG A 120 -0.69 10.29 -26.84
C ARG A 120 -0.65 9.76 -25.41
N GLY A 121 -0.87 10.63 -24.42
CA GLY A 121 -0.95 10.23 -23.01
C GLY A 121 -2.09 9.24 -22.73
N ARG A 122 -3.25 9.47 -23.35
CA ARG A 122 -4.43 8.61 -23.27
C ARG A 122 -4.19 7.22 -23.85
N ILE A 123 -3.46 7.12 -24.96
CA ILE A 123 -3.04 5.83 -25.54
C ILE A 123 -2.17 5.04 -24.55
N TYR A 124 -1.21 5.69 -23.88
CA TYR A 124 -0.38 5.01 -22.88
C TYR A 124 -1.19 4.52 -21.67
N VAL A 125 -2.16 5.31 -21.20
CA VAL A 125 -3.07 4.87 -20.13
C VAL A 125 -3.85 3.64 -20.54
N ARG A 126 -4.44 3.62 -21.75
CA ARG A 126 -5.17 2.43 -22.25
C ARG A 126 -4.26 1.20 -22.33
N ALA A 127 -3.05 1.34 -22.87
CA ALA A 127 -2.10 0.25 -23.00
C ALA A 127 -1.62 -0.28 -21.63
N MET A 128 -1.42 0.62 -20.65
CA MET A 128 -1.03 0.24 -19.29
C MET A 128 -2.18 -0.44 -18.56
N ALA A 129 -3.40 0.08 -18.71
CA ALA A 129 -4.61 -0.49 -18.12
C ALA A 129 -4.83 -1.93 -18.64
N ASP A 130 -4.74 -2.14 -19.95
CA ASP A 130 -4.86 -3.47 -20.59
C ASP A 130 -3.82 -4.46 -20.03
N ARG A 131 -2.54 -4.08 -20.02
CA ARG A 131 -1.44 -4.91 -19.46
C ARG A 131 -1.66 -5.26 -17.99
N HIS A 132 -2.35 -4.40 -17.24
CA HIS A 132 -2.58 -4.56 -15.81
C HIS A 132 -3.95 -5.17 -15.48
N GLY A 133 -4.78 -5.47 -16.49
CA GLY A 133 -6.14 -6.01 -16.33
C GLY A 133 -7.15 -5.01 -15.75
N VAL A 134 -6.91 -3.71 -15.94
CA VAL A 134 -7.80 -2.63 -15.48
C VAL A 134 -8.72 -2.23 -16.65
N PRO A 135 -10.04 -2.35 -16.51
CA PRO A 135 -10.97 -1.96 -17.58
C PRO A 135 -11.01 -0.44 -17.76
N VAL A 136 -11.16 0.00 -19.01
CA VAL A 136 -11.36 1.41 -19.38
C VAL A 136 -12.72 1.54 -20.08
N TYR A 137 -13.53 2.45 -19.59
CA TYR A 137 -14.89 2.73 -20.07
C TYR A 137 -14.91 4.02 -20.90
N THR A 138 -15.87 4.14 -21.80
CA THR A 138 -16.17 5.40 -22.50
C THR A 138 -17.43 6.07 -21.97
N ASP A 139 -18.30 5.33 -21.28
CA ASP A 139 -19.49 5.86 -20.63
C ASP A 139 -19.27 6.07 -19.12
N ILE A 140 -19.68 7.24 -18.63
CA ILE A 140 -19.50 7.63 -17.23
C ILE A 140 -20.36 6.77 -16.31
N ALA A 141 -21.56 6.40 -16.73
CA ALA A 141 -22.47 5.58 -15.92
C ALA A 141 -21.94 4.15 -15.79
N GLU A 142 -21.39 3.57 -16.86
CA GLU A 142 -20.72 2.26 -16.85
C GLU A 142 -19.48 2.26 -15.95
N GLY A 143 -18.59 3.25 -16.08
CA GLY A 143 -17.44 3.38 -15.19
C GLY A 143 -17.85 3.58 -13.72
N THR A 144 -18.92 4.34 -13.46
CA THR A 144 -19.45 4.48 -12.09
C THR A 144 -19.97 3.16 -11.54
N LYS A 145 -20.67 2.35 -12.35
CA LYS A 145 -21.15 1.02 -11.95
C LYS A 145 -20.01 0.05 -11.66
N ASP A 146 -18.94 0.08 -12.47
CA ASP A 146 -17.72 -0.68 -12.19
C ASP A 146 -17.06 -0.22 -10.88
N CYS A 147 -16.95 1.08 -10.66
CA CYS A 147 -16.43 1.63 -9.40
C CYS A 147 -17.23 1.11 -8.19
N ILE A 148 -18.57 1.11 -8.26
CA ILE A 148 -19.43 0.53 -7.21
C ILE A 148 -19.15 -0.96 -7.00
N ARG A 149 -18.93 -1.73 -8.07
CA ARG A 149 -18.57 -3.15 -7.99
C ARG A 149 -17.22 -3.34 -7.29
N LEU A 150 -16.22 -2.52 -7.62
CA LEU A 150 -14.91 -2.53 -6.96
C LEU A 150 -15.06 -2.24 -5.45
N VAL A 151 -15.83 -1.22 -5.08
CA VAL A 151 -16.09 -0.90 -3.66
C VAL A 151 -16.69 -2.10 -2.94
N LYS A 152 -17.73 -2.72 -3.50
CA LYS A 152 -18.36 -3.91 -2.90
C LYS A 152 -17.40 -5.10 -2.76
N SER A 153 -16.46 -5.25 -3.69
CA SER A 153 -15.42 -6.29 -3.60
C SER A 153 -14.37 -6.01 -2.52
N LEU A 154 -14.19 -4.73 -2.14
CA LEU A 154 -13.20 -4.25 -1.19
C LEU A 154 -13.78 -3.81 0.15
N GLU A 155 -15.10 -3.82 0.34
CA GLU A 155 -15.77 -3.32 1.55
C GLU A 155 -15.30 -4.02 2.84
N LYS A 156 -14.73 -5.21 2.73
CA LYS A 156 -14.16 -5.98 3.84
C LYS A 156 -12.62 -5.92 3.94
N SER A 157 -11.98 -5.26 2.98
CA SER A 157 -10.54 -5.02 2.94
C SER A 157 -10.17 -3.84 3.83
N LEU A 158 -8.94 -3.84 4.35
CA LEU A 158 -8.38 -2.72 5.10
C LEU A 158 -7.54 -1.82 4.20
N THR A 159 -7.64 -0.51 4.39
CA THR A 159 -6.68 0.47 3.82
C THR A 159 -5.42 0.56 4.67
N LEU A 160 -4.32 1.09 4.11
CA LEU A 160 -3.09 1.35 4.87
C LEU A 160 -3.36 2.20 6.11
N SER A 161 -4.14 3.29 5.97
CA SER A 161 -4.53 4.15 7.10
C SER A 161 -5.31 3.41 8.19
N GLN A 162 -6.17 2.46 7.83
CA GLN A 162 -6.89 1.65 8.81
C GLN A 162 -5.96 0.66 9.53
N ILE A 163 -4.95 0.12 8.83
CA ILE A 163 -3.91 -0.73 9.41
C ILE A 163 -3.06 0.07 10.39
N GLU A 164 -2.57 1.24 10.00
CA GLU A 164 -1.79 2.13 10.86
C GLU A 164 -2.55 2.50 12.13
N LYS A 165 -3.83 2.88 12.01
CA LYS A 165 -4.69 3.15 13.17
C LYS A 165 -4.86 1.92 14.06
N ALA A 166 -5.04 0.74 13.47
CA ALA A 166 -5.16 -0.50 14.23
C ALA A 166 -3.89 -0.85 15.00
N LEU A 167 -2.71 -0.57 14.42
CA LEU A 167 -1.41 -0.82 15.02
C LEU A 167 -1.03 0.24 16.07
N ALA A 168 -1.51 1.47 15.94
CA ALA A 168 -1.33 2.51 16.94
C ALA A 168 -1.97 2.15 18.30
N ASP A 169 -2.99 1.27 18.30
CA ASP A 169 -3.61 0.74 19.52
C ASP A 169 -2.83 -0.46 20.13
N VAL A 170 -1.78 -0.95 19.47
CA VAL A 170 -0.97 -2.08 19.94
C VAL A 170 0.18 -1.56 20.79
N ASN A 171 0.27 -2.04 22.03
CA ASN A 171 1.33 -1.67 22.97
C ASN A 171 2.20 -2.88 23.34
N TYR A 172 3.52 -2.78 23.15
CA TYR A 172 4.49 -3.79 23.58
C TYR A 172 5.87 -3.14 23.81
N LYS A 173 6.30 -3.06 25.07
CA LYS A 173 7.57 -2.42 25.49
C LYS A 173 7.76 -1.04 24.82
N ASP A 174 8.99 -0.68 24.47
CA ASP A 174 9.34 0.55 23.72
C ASP A 174 9.40 0.30 22.20
N CYS A 175 8.52 -0.57 21.69
CA CYS A 175 8.45 -0.88 20.26
C CYS A 175 7.32 -0.14 19.56
N SER A 176 7.54 0.18 18.29
CA SER A 176 6.54 0.71 17.37
C SER A 176 6.40 -0.20 16.15
N PHE A 177 5.28 -0.08 15.44
CA PHE A 177 5.06 -0.77 14.17
C PHE A 177 5.08 0.21 13.02
N ASN A 178 5.68 -0.22 11.92
CA ASN A 178 5.72 0.50 10.67
C ASN A 178 5.02 -0.32 9.60
N THR A 179 4.46 0.38 8.63
CA THR A 179 3.74 -0.23 7.51
C THR A 179 4.04 0.47 6.21
N GLU A 180 3.96 -0.28 5.13
CA GLU A 180 3.98 0.25 3.77
C GLU A 180 3.01 -0.57 2.92
N GLU A 181 2.46 0.06 1.89
CA GLU A 181 1.64 -0.64 0.91
C GLU A 181 2.53 -1.26 -0.16
N VAL A 182 2.20 -2.49 -0.55
CA VAL A 182 2.90 -3.24 -1.58
C VAL A 182 1.89 -3.90 -2.51
N ALA A 183 2.36 -4.42 -3.65
CA ALA A 183 1.49 -5.09 -4.59
C ALA A 183 0.71 -6.24 -3.91
N GLY A 184 -0.62 -6.13 -3.89
CA GLY A 184 -1.53 -7.13 -3.34
C GLY A 184 -1.71 -7.11 -1.81
N GLY A 185 -1.16 -6.12 -1.10
CA GLY A 185 -1.30 -6.01 0.35
C GLY A 185 -0.36 -5.00 1.00
N PHE A 186 0.17 -5.38 2.16
CA PHE A 186 0.94 -4.49 3.03
C PHE A 186 2.13 -5.22 3.61
N HIS A 187 3.25 -4.53 3.82
CA HIS A 187 4.23 -4.98 4.78
C HIS A 187 4.02 -4.31 6.12
N LEU A 188 4.31 -5.07 7.16
CA LEU A 188 4.36 -4.66 8.56
C LEU A 188 5.71 -5.08 9.13
N TRP A 189 6.37 -4.21 9.89
CA TRP A 189 7.52 -4.59 10.71
C TRP A 189 7.54 -3.83 12.03
N ILE A 190 8.22 -4.42 13.00
CA ILE A 190 8.44 -3.83 14.33
C ILE A 190 9.77 -3.07 14.34
N THR A 191 9.83 -1.97 15.07
CA THR A 191 11.05 -1.24 15.39
C THR A 191 11.12 -0.98 16.88
N GLY A 192 12.29 -1.09 17.47
CA GLY A 192 12.52 -0.88 18.90
C GLY A 192 13.88 -0.25 19.14
N ILE A 193 14.01 0.49 20.25
CA ILE A 193 15.30 1.00 20.71
C ILE A 193 15.89 -0.04 21.66
N GLU A 194 16.98 -0.68 21.24
CA GLU A 194 17.69 -1.68 22.03
C GLU A 194 19.12 -1.23 22.34
N ASP A 195 19.67 -1.73 23.46
CA ASP A 195 21.09 -1.59 23.75
C ASP A 195 21.86 -2.48 22.78
N ASP A 196 22.74 -1.91 21.96
CA ASP A 196 23.59 -2.65 21.03
C ASP A 196 24.46 -3.65 21.81
N THR A 197 24.38 -4.91 21.42
CA THR A 197 24.97 -6.04 22.14
C THR A 197 26.50 -5.99 22.20
N TYR A 198 27.15 -5.17 21.39
CA TYR A 198 28.60 -5.06 21.28
C TYR A 198 29.16 -3.72 21.78
N SER A 199 28.42 -2.62 21.60
CA SER A 199 28.83 -1.25 21.91
C SER A 199 28.11 -0.66 23.13
N GLY A 200 26.99 -1.23 23.56
CA GLY A 200 26.14 -0.73 24.64
C GLY A 200 25.43 0.59 24.33
N GLN A 201 25.46 1.05 23.08
CA GLN A 201 24.75 2.24 22.63
C GLN A 201 23.30 1.90 22.28
N ARG A 202 22.35 2.76 22.67
CA ARG A 202 20.95 2.56 22.31
C ARG A 202 20.74 2.85 20.82
N GLU A 203 20.54 1.81 20.03
CA GLU A 203 20.33 1.91 18.59
C GLU A 203 18.89 1.51 18.20
N LEU A 204 18.40 2.14 17.13
CA LEU A 204 17.11 1.78 16.55
C LEU A 204 17.28 0.52 15.70
N GLN A 205 16.74 -0.59 16.17
CA GLN A 205 16.74 -1.84 15.43
C GLN A 205 15.40 -2.05 14.71
N GLN A 206 15.44 -2.79 13.60
CA GLN A 206 14.28 -3.10 12.79
C GLN A 206 14.10 -4.61 12.62
N GLY A 207 12.88 -5.07 12.84
CA GLY A 207 12.52 -6.47 12.62
C GLY A 207 12.30 -6.74 11.14
N ARG A 208 12.16 -8.03 10.81
CA ARG A 208 11.81 -8.44 9.45
C ARG A 208 10.44 -7.90 9.03
N LYS A 209 10.27 -7.68 7.72
CA LYS A 209 8.98 -7.34 7.11
C LYS A 209 8.08 -8.58 7.00
N TRP A 210 6.80 -8.39 7.30
CA TRP A 210 5.75 -9.41 7.23
C TRP A 210 4.68 -8.96 6.24
N PHE A 211 4.38 -9.81 5.25
CA PHE A 211 3.31 -9.54 4.30
C PHE A 211 1.93 -9.85 4.89
N VAL A 212 1.00 -8.92 4.64
CA VAL A 212 -0.42 -9.05 4.97
C VAL A 212 -1.22 -8.75 3.70
N SER A 213 -2.10 -9.66 3.28
CA SER A 213 -2.89 -9.50 2.06
C SER A 213 -3.86 -8.31 2.11
N GLN A 214 -4.16 -7.69 0.96
CA GLN A 214 -5.18 -6.65 0.83
C GLN A 214 -6.59 -7.11 1.24
N HIS A 215 -6.86 -8.41 1.25
CA HIS A 215 -8.14 -8.99 1.68
C HIS A 215 -8.14 -9.39 3.16
N CYS A 216 -7.15 -8.96 3.93
CA CYS A 216 -7.05 -9.24 5.35
C CYS A 216 -8.12 -8.53 6.18
N LYS A 217 -8.41 -9.10 7.35
CA LYS A 217 -9.21 -8.47 8.39
C LYS A 217 -8.30 -7.82 9.44
N LYS A 218 -8.86 -6.94 10.27
CA LYS A 218 -8.14 -6.33 11.41
C LYS A 218 -7.49 -7.40 12.31
N SER A 219 -8.18 -8.53 12.52
CA SER A 219 -7.62 -9.65 13.29
C SER A 219 -6.34 -10.22 12.69
N ASP A 220 -6.22 -10.26 11.37
CA ASP A 220 -5.05 -10.81 10.68
C ASP A 220 -3.86 -9.88 10.82
N VAL A 221 -4.09 -8.56 10.73
CA VAL A 221 -3.09 -7.51 11.02
C VAL A 221 -2.57 -7.65 12.45
N ILE A 222 -3.47 -7.69 13.45
CA ILE A 222 -3.08 -7.77 14.87
C ILE A 222 -2.34 -9.07 15.17
N ARG A 223 -2.78 -10.20 14.62
CA ARG A 223 -2.07 -11.49 14.76
C ARG A 223 -0.71 -11.48 14.08
N THR A 224 -0.56 -10.76 12.98
CA THR A 224 0.73 -10.59 12.31
C THR A 224 1.67 -9.69 13.12
N ALA A 225 1.15 -8.61 13.72
CA ALA A 225 1.88 -7.79 14.69
C ALA A 225 2.36 -8.61 15.89
N PHE A 226 1.49 -9.46 16.44
CA PHE A 226 1.89 -10.39 17.51
C PHE A 226 2.97 -11.38 17.06
N LYS A 227 2.93 -11.88 15.82
CA LYS A 227 4.02 -12.70 15.27
C LYS A 227 5.33 -11.92 15.14
N ALA A 228 5.29 -10.66 14.69
CA ALA A 228 6.47 -9.81 14.64
C ALA A 228 7.09 -9.62 16.04
N VAL A 229 6.26 -9.33 17.04
CA VAL A 229 6.66 -9.25 18.46
C VAL A 229 7.22 -10.58 18.96
N SER A 230 6.58 -11.69 18.64
CA SER A 230 7.03 -13.01 19.10
C SER A 230 8.41 -13.35 18.54
N THR A 231 8.65 -13.05 17.26
CA THR A 231 9.97 -13.23 16.64
C THR A 231 11.01 -12.27 17.23
N TRP A 232 10.62 -11.03 17.53
CA TRP A 232 11.50 -10.08 18.21
C TRP A 232 11.88 -10.53 19.62
N ALA A 233 10.91 -10.90 20.45
CA ALA A 233 11.14 -11.36 21.81
C ALA A 233 11.97 -12.65 21.86
N GLU A 234 11.78 -13.53 20.87
CA GLU A 234 12.59 -14.74 20.72
C GLU A 234 14.04 -14.44 20.35
N HIS A 235 14.26 -13.42 19.52
CA HIS A 235 15.59 -12.89 19.18
C HIS A 235 16.28 -12.29 20.42
N GLU A 236 15.60 -11.41 21.17
CA GLU A 236 16.08 -10.89 22.47
C GLU A 236 16.46 -12.04 23.43
N ALA A 237 15.59 -13.05 23.53
CA ALA A 237 15.80 -14.20 24.40
C ALA A 237 17.05 -15.00 24.00
N ARG A 238 17.29 -15.23 22.70
CA ARG A 238 18.50 -15.92 22.22
C ARG A 238 19.77 -15.16 22.57
N GLU A 239 19.76 -13.83 22.44
CA GLU A 239 20.93 -13.01 22.76
C GLU A 239 21.25 -12.98 24.26
N ALA A 240 20.22 -12.96 25.09
CA ALA A 240 20.38 -12.94 26.55
C ALA A 240 20.68 -14.33 27.14
N PHE A 241 20.38 -15.42 26.41
CA PHE A 241 20.52 -16.77 26.92
C PHE A 241 21.97 -17.25 26.97
N GLN A 242 22.47 -17.48 28.18
CA GLN A 242 23.82 -17.95 28.44
C GLN A 242 23.82 -19.30 29.17
N TYR A 243 24.76 -20.18 28.80
CA TYR A 243 25.06 -21.41 29.52
C TYR A 243 26.56 -21.44 29.83
N LYS A 244 26.91 -21.58 31.12
CA LYS A 244 28.29 -21.45 31.61
C LYS A 244 28.96 -20.14 31.20
N ASP A 245 28.24 -19.03 31.37
CA ASP A 245 28.69 -17.67 31.03
C ASP A 245 29.01 -17.44 29.55
N VAL A 246 28.53 -18.33 28.66
CA VAL A 246 28.71 -18.23 27.21
C VAL A 246 27.35 -18.17 26.52
N ARG A 247 27.19 -17.23 25.58
CA ARG A 247 26.03 -17.18 24.68
C ARG A 247 26.07 -18.37 23.75
N VAL A 248 25.05 -19.22 23.82
CA VAL A 248 24.96 -20.45 23.02
C VAL A 248 24.06 -20.32 21.79
N PHE A 249 23.24 -19.27 21.72
CA PHE A 249 22.39 -18.97 20.56
C PHE A 249 22.80 -17.62 19.96
N SER A 250 23.36 -17.61 18.75
CA SER A 250 23.76 -16.38 18.05
C SER A 250 22.91 -16.18 16.79
N PRO A 251 21.93 -15.26 16.80
CA PRO A 251 21.06 -15.00 15.65
C PRO A 251 21.70 -14.14 14.56
N HIS A 252 22.84 -13.50 14.86
CA HIS A 252 23.51 -12.53 13.96
C HIS A 252 24.54 -13.13 13.02
N LEU A 253 24.82 -14.43 13.14
CA LEU A 253 25.69 -15.10 12.19
C LEU A 253 24.96 -15.24 10.86
N ASN A 254 25.59 -14.74 9.80
CA ASN A 254 25.06 -14.92 8.46
C ASN A 254 24.92 -16.42 8.17
N VAL A 255 23.83 -16.82 7.51
CA VAL A 255 23.52 -18.24 7.26
C VAL A 255 24.65 -18.97 6.52
N ASP A 256 25.35 -18.29 5.59
CA ASP A 256 26.51 -18.85 4.88
C ASP A 256 27.73 -19.02 5.80
N GLN A 257 27.91 -18.12 6.77
CA GLN A 257 28.94 -18.25 7.78
C GLN A 257 28.67 -19.43 8.71
N LEU A 258 27.41 -19.65 9.10
CA LEU A 258 27.00 -20.82 9.88
C LEU A 258 27.30 -22.13 9.13
N VAL A 259 26.90 -22.23 7.85
CA VAL A 259 27.21 -23.41 7.02
C VAL A 259 28.72 -23.63 6.88
N SER A 260 29.49 -22.55 6.74
CA SER A 260 30.94 -22.62 6.61
C SER A 260 31.63 -23.04 7.92
N GLN A 261 31.12 -22.60 9.07
CA GLN A 261 31.60 -23.02 10.38
C GLN A 261 31.27 -24.49 10.63
N GLU A 262 30.03 -24.92 10.36
CA GLU A 262 29.62 -26.31 10.55
C GLU A 262 30.42 -27.29 9.69
N LYS A 263 30.67 -26.94 8.42
CA LYS A 263 31.55 -27.74 7.56
C LYS A 263 32.96 -27.86 8.13
N LYS A 264 33.51 -26.79 8.72
CA LYS A 264 34.83 -26.84 9.38
C LYS A 264 34.80 -27.72 10.63
N THR A 265 33.74 -27.64 11.45
CA THR A 265 33.58 -28.47 12.66
C THR A 265 33.47 -29.95 12.31
N HIS A 266 32.66 -30.32 11.32
CA HIS A 266 32.58 -31.72 10.84
C HIS A 266 33.90 -32.24 10.27
N THR A 267 34.66 -31.40 9.56
CA THR A 267 36.00 -31.79 9.08
C THR A 267 36.99 -32.05 10.23
N LEU A 268 36.77 -31.45 11.39
CA LEU A 268 37.57 -31.65 12.59
C LEU A 268 37.13 -32.88 13.40
N GLU A 269 35.83 -33.19 13.43
CA GLU A 269 35.27 -34.37 14.11
C GLU A 269 35.48 -35.70 13.34
N GLU A 270 35.63 -35.65 12.01
CA GLU A 270 35.92 -36.85 11.19
C GLU A 270 37.36 -37.39 11.34
N LYS A 271 38.20 -36.79 12.19
CA LYS A 271 39.44 -37.46 12.62
C LYS A 271 39.10 -38.49 13.71
N PRO A 272 39.23 -39.80 13.45
CA PRO A 272 38.81 -40.81 14.40
C PRO A 272 39.70 -40.78 15.64
N ASP A 273 39.16 -40.29 16.75
CA ASP A 273 39.71 -40.61 18.07
C ASP A 273 39.47 -42.10 18.33
N SER A 274 40.58 -42.81 18.44
CA SER A 274 40.58 -44.24 18.68
C SER A 274 39.98 -44.57 20.05
N LYS A 275 38.90 -45.34 20.02
CA LYS A 275 38.35 -46.21 21.07
C LYS A 275 37.95 -45.53 22.39
N SER A 276 36.65 -45.47 22.63
CA SER A 276 36.10 -45.85 23.95
C SER A 276 34.66 -46.35 23.81
N SER A 277 34.40 -47.48 24.44
CA SER A 277 33.16 -48.24 24.45
C SER A 277 32.03 -47.53 25.19
N ALA A 278 30.89 -47.31 24.52
CA ALA A 278 29.66 -46.85 25.16
C ALA A 278 28.77 -48.05 25.53
N GLN A 279 28.47 -48.19 26.83
CA GLN A 279 27.28 -48.89 27.33
C GLN A 279 26.04 -48.00 27.14
N PRO A 280 24.84 -48.55 26.86
CA PRO A 280 23.64 -47.75 26.66
C PRO A 280 22.79 -47.64 27.94
N CYS A 281 22.24 -46.44 28.19
CA CYS A 281 21.02 -46.20 28.99
C CYS A 281 20.33 -44.98 28.37
N SER A 282 19.17 -45.11 27.69
CA SER A 282 17.80 -45.33 28.18
C SER A 282 17.08 -44.02 28.54
N VAL A 283 16.23 -43.60 27.60
CA VAL A 283 15.09 -42.64 27.62
C VAL A 283 15.27 -41.34 28.40
#